data_AF-A0A0A6PDX5-F1
#
_entry.id   AF-A0A0A6PDX5-F1
#
_cell.length_a   1.000
_cell.length_b   1.000
_cell.length_c   1.000
_cell.angle_alpha   90.00
_cell.angle_beta   90.00
_cell.angle_gamma   90.00
#
_symmetry.space_group_name_H-M   'P 1'
#
loop_
_entity.id
_entity.type
_entity.pdbx_description
1 polymer ?
#
loop_
_entity_poly.entity_id
_entity_poly.type
_entity_poly.pdbx_seq_one_letter_code
_entity_poly.pdbx_strand_id
1 'polypeptide(L)'
;MLFGLQHRQRAVSPFWLAVLFGFALPFEHIMQHTMGYALQHISALGACQILNFGTSPVQCEGVRILLAGKDVLVDLPCSGARGLFLLFILFSALAAITRPTWFYASIGIAITLIAAFFVNVIRIVLLAIAYVTEIDVMASPYHDLIGLTALGMGIIPIVLWAMKVPKAKPVKVFKANFSQNWQIRFISLIFVIFAIVIVNLPVYPIDVARIAKSPTLPAFIGDFSAEQGMIMV
;
A
#
# COMPACT_ATOMS: atom_id res chain seq x y z
N MET A 1 11.76 -29.89 -2.24
CA MET A 1 10.91 -30.93 -2.88
C MET A 1 10.17 -31.86 -1.89
N LEU A 2 10.39 -31.77 -0.57
CA LEU A 2 9.83 -32.70 0.44
C LEU A 2 8.30 -32.66 0.66
N PHE A 3 7.59 -31.58 0.32
CA PHE A 3 6.17 -31.41 0.70
C PHE A 3 5.15 -31.78 -0.38
N GLY A 4 5.54 -32.47 -1.45
CA GLY A 4 4.59 -32.86 -2.50
C GLY A 4 3.82 -31.69 -3.15
N LEU A 5 4.31 -30.44 -3.02
CA LEU A 5 3.69 -29.20 -3.49
C LEU A 5 3.34 -29.23 -4.99
N GLN A 6 4.00 -30.12 -5.74
CA GLN A 6 3.83 -30.33 -7.18
C GLN A 6 2.54 -31.10 -7.54
N HIS A 7 1.82 -31.62 -6.54
CA HIS A 7 0.60 -32.41 -6.71
C HIS A 7 -0.70 -31.63 -6.44
N ARG A 8 -0.64 -30.31 -6.13
CA ARG A 8 -1.85 -29.51 -5.93
C ARG A 8 -2.55 -29.23 -7.26
N GLN A 9 -3.84 -29.58 -7.35
CA GLN A 9 -4.73 -29.27 -8.49
C GLN A 9 -4.76 -27.78 -8.86
N ARG A 10 -4.50 -26.90 -7.88
CA ARG A 10 -4.25 -25.46 -8.07
C ARG A 10 -2.91 -25.09 -7.47
N ALA A 11 -1.83 -25.34 -8.21
CA ALA A 11 -0.52 -24.82 -7.82
C ALA A 11 -0.51 -23.29 -7.92
N VAL A 12 -0.19 -22.62 -6.83
CA VAL A 12 0.07 -21.17 -6.76
C VAL A 12 1.57 -20.92 -6.81
N SER A 13 2.01 -19.77 -7.33
CA SER A 13 3.43 -19.40 -7.28
C SER A 13 3.84 -19.16 -5.82
N PRO A 14 4.79 -19.92 -5.26
CA PRO A 14 5.24 -19.71 -3.88
C PRO A 14 5.93 -18.34 -3.71
N PHE A 15 6.61 -17.86 -4.75
CA PHE A 15 7.27 -16.55 -4.72
C PHE A 15 6.27 -15.40 -4.63
N TRP A 16 5.28 -15.35 -5.53
CA TRP A 16 4.28 -14.28 -5.53
C TRP A 16 3.36 -14.34 -4.31
N LEU A 17 3.12 -15.54 -3.78
CA LEU A 17 2.42 -15.70 -2.51
C LEU A 17 3.23 -15.12 -1.34
N ALA A 18 4.55 -15.34 -1.30
CA ALA A 18 5.42 -14.73 -0.30
C ALA A 18 5.46 -13.20 -0.43
N VAL A 19 5.52 -12.67 -1.66
CA VAL A 19 5.42 -11.22 -1.92
C VAL A 19 4.08 -10.66 -1.42
N LEU A 20 2.96 -11.36 -1.70
CA LEU A 20 1.65 -10.97 -1.20
C LEU A 20 1.60 -10.93 0.34
N PHE A 21 2.18 -11.92 1.02
CA PHE A 21 2.32 -11.90 2.47
C PHE A 21 3.27 -10.79 2.96
N GLY A 22 4.28 -10.42 2.18
CA GLY A 22 5.14 -9.28 2.47
C GLY A 22 4.36 -7.97 2.56
N PHE A 23 3.30 -7.80 1.76
CA PHE A 23 2.40 -6.66 1.86
C PHE A 23 1.51 -6.64 3.12
N ALA A 24 1.46 -7.72 3.91
CA ALA A 24 0.79 -7.71 5.21
C ALA A 24 1.61 -6.99 6.31
N LEU A 25 2.91 -6.75 6.05
CA LEU A 25 3.74 -5.89 6.89
C LEU A 25 3.33 -4.41 6.70
N PRO A 26 3.64 -3.50 7.64
CA PRO A 26 3.28 -2.08 7.57
C PRO A 26 4.13 -1.29 6.53
N PHE A 27 4.26 -1.83 5.31
CA PHE A 27 4.97 -1.21 4.19
C PHE A 27 4.28 0.06 3.68
N GLU A 28 2.96 0.18 3.82
CA GLU A 28 2.20 1.36 3.40
C GLU A 28 2.77 2.64 4.03
N HIS A 29 3.01 2.61 5.34
CA HIS A 29 3.53 3.76 6.08
C HIS A 29 4.95 4.14 5.63
N ILE A 30 5.80 3.13 5.39
CA ILE A 30 7.18 3.35 4.91
C ILE A 30 7.15 3.97 3.52
N MET A 31 6.31 3.46 2.62
CA MET A 31 6.21 3.95 1.25
C MET A 31 5.65 5.39 1.22
N GLN A 32 4.66 5.70 2.04
CA GLN A 32 4.11 7.05 2.16
C GLN A 32 5.17 8.04 2.68
N HIS A 33 5.99 7.64 3.65
CA HIS A 33 7.01 8.52 4.21
C HIS A 33 8.21 8.72 3.27
N THR A 34 8.64 7.66 2.57
CA THR A 34 9.84 7.70 1.71
C THR A 34 9.56 8.18 0.29
N MET A 35 8.42 7.80 -0.29
CA MET A 35 8.09 8.07 -1.69
C MET A 35 6.85 8.95 -1.88
N GLY A 36 6.10 9.24 -0.82
CA GLY A 36 4.83 9.96 -0.90
C GLY A 36 4.96 11.33 -1.55
N TYR A 37 5.95 12.13 -1.14
CA TYR A 37 6.17 13.46 -1.71
C TYR A 37 6.55 13.40 -3.20
N ALA A 38 7.42 12.46 -3.59
CA ALA A 38 7.81 12.30 -4.99
C ALA A 38 6.61 11.91 -5.88
N LEU A 39 5.80 10.93 -5.44
CA LEU A 39 4.60 10.51 -6.15
C LEU A 39 3.55 11.63 -6.23
N GLN A 40 3.38 12.38 -5.13
CA GLN A 40 2.50 13.54 -5.06
C GLN A 40 2.91 14.62 -6.07
N HIS A 41 4.20 14.97 -6.11
CA HIS A 41 4.72 15.98 -7.03
C HIS A 41 4.51 15.58 -8.49
N ILE A 42 4.88 14.36 -8.88
CA ILE A 42 4.71 13.87 -10.26
C ILE A 42 3.21 13.81 -10.62
N SER A 43 2.35 13.39 -9.68
CA SER A 43 0.90 13.35 -9.90
C SER A 43 0.29 14.75 -10.03
N ALA A 44 0.76 15.73 -9.25
CA ALA A 44 0.33 17.12 -9.36
C ALA A 44 0.73 17.73 -10.71
N LEU A 45 1.95 17.44 -11.20
CA LEU A 45 2.37 17.84 -12.55
C LEU A 45 1.49 17.22 -13.64
N GLY A 46 1.18 15.92 -13.52
CA GLY A 46 0.27 15.24 -14.45
C GLY A 46 -1.14 15.84 -14.43
N ALA A 47 -1.67 16.13 -13.24
CA ALA A 47 -2.97 16.77 -13.10
C ALA A 47 -2.99 18.19 -13.68
N CYS A 48 -1.91 18.95 -13.47
CA CYS A 48 -1.74 20.27 -14.05
C CYS A 48 -1.81 20.24 -15.58
N GLN A 49 -1.11 19.29 -16.22
CA GLN A 49 -1.15 19.14 -17.67
C GLN A 49 -2.58 18.88 -18.18
N ILE A 50 -3.33 18.00 -17.50
CA ILE A 50 -4.72 17.71 -17.87
C ILE A 50 -5.63 18.93 -17.68
N LEU A 51 -5.50 19.63 -16.54
CA LEU A 51 -6.31 20.82 -16.26
C LEU A 51 -6.03 21.97 -17.24
N ASN A 52 -4.78 22.10 -17.69
CA ASN A 52 -4.37 23.12 -18.64
C ASN A 52 -4.92 22.89 -20.07
N PHE A 53 -5.41 21.68 -20.39
CA PHE A 53 -6.20 21.46 -21.60
C PHE A 53 -7.63 22.01 -21.50
N GLY A 54 -8.09 22.36 -20.30
CA GLY A 54 -9.36 23.03 -20.08
C GLY A 54 -9.35 24.50 -20.48
N THR A 55 -10.49 25.16 -20.34
CA THR A 55 -10.67 26.58 -20.72
C THR A 55 -10.31 27.57 -19.61
N SER A 56 -10.02 27.09 -18.40
CA SER A 56 -9.72 27.95 -17.24
C SER A 56 -8.21 28.17 -17.11
N PRO A 57 -7.76 29.38 -16.74
CA PRO A 57 -6.35 29.63 -16.48
C PRO A 57 -5.90 28.77 -15.28
N VAL A 58 -4.85 27.99 -15.48
CA VAL A 58 -4.25 27.12 -14.45
C VAL A 58 -2.82 27.58 -14.22
N GLN A 59 -2.45 27.80 -12.96
CA GLN A 59 -1.06 28.02 -12.55
C GLN A 59 -0.65 26.92 -11.59
N CYS A 60 0.51 26.32 -11.82
CA CYS A 60 0.97 25.19 -11.02
C CYS A 60 2.35 25.50 -10.44
N GLU A 61 2.45 25.49 -9.12
CA GLU A 61 3.69 25.72 -8.40
C GLU A 61 3.94 24.50 -7.48
N GLY A 62 4.67 23.52 -8.03
CA GLY A 62 4.92 22.26 -7.36
C GLY A 62 3.65 21.45 -7.11
N VAL A 63 3.21 21.39 -5.85
CA VAL A 63 2.00 20.67 -5.41
C VAL A 63 0.77 21.57 -5.22
N ARG A 64 0.92 22.88 -5.46
CA ARG A 64 -0.18 23.87 -5.45
C ARG A 64 -0.69 24.07 -6.86
N ILE A 65 -2.01 23.99 -7.03
CA ILE A 65 -2.70 24.17 -8.31
C ILE A 65 -3.70 25.32 -8.13
N LEU A 66 -3.42 26.45 -8.75
CA LEU A 66 -4.32 27.59 -8.79
C LEU A 66 -5.23 27.48 -10.02
N LEU A 67 -6.51 27.20 -9.79
CA LEU A 67 -7.51 26.97 -10.83
C LEU A 67 -8.64 27.98 -10.67
N ALA A 68 -8.87 28.80 -11.70
CA ALA A 68 -9.91 29.85 -11.69
C ALA A 68 -9.82 30.79 -10.45
N GLY A 69 -8.60 31.10 -10.00
CA GLY A 69 -8.34 31.97 -8.85
C GLY A 69 -8.50 31.29 -7.48
N LYS A 70 -8.89 30.01 -7.42
CA LYS A 70 -8.92 29.21 -6.20
C LYS A 70 -7.64 28.38 -6.09
N ASP A 71 -6.99 28.43 -4.94
CA ASP A 71 -5.80 27.63 -4.65
C ASP A 71 -6.20 26.24 -4.15
N VAL A 72 -5.74 25.21 -4.85
CA VAL A 72 -5.95 23.79 -4.51
C VAL A 72 -4.60 23.19 -4.14
N LEU A 73 -4.42 22.95 -2.84
CA LEU A 73 -3.27 22.23 -2.35
C LEU A 73 -3.53 20.72 -2.45
N VAL A 74 -2.69 20.02 -3.21
CA VAL A 74 -2.69 18.56 -3.19
C VAL A 74 -2.04 18.13 -1.87
N ASP A 75 -2.80 17.53 -0.96
CA ASP A 75 -2.28 17.07 0.33
C ASP A 75 -1.67 15.65 0.24
N LEU A 76 -0.92 15.24 1.26
CA LEU A 76 -0.30 13.92 1.39
C LEU A 76 -1.26 12.71 1.21
N PRO A 77 -2.54 12.71 1.62
CA PRO A 77 -3.49 11.64 1.30
C PRO A 77 -3.77 11.47 -0.21
N CYS A 78 -3.41 12.46 -1.03
CA CYS A 78 -3.48 12.44 -2.49
C CYS A 78 -2.14 12.05 -3.15
N SER A 79 -1.13 11.65 -2.37
CA SER A 79 0.16 11.15 -2.89
C SER A 79 0.04 9.91 -3.77
N GLY A 80 -1.09 9.21 -3.74
CA GLY A 80 -1.30 7.99 -4.53
C GLY A 80 -0.63 6.74 -3.97
N ALA A 81 0.13 6.86 -2.86
CA ALA A 81 0.84 5.74 -2.24
C ALA A 81 -0.11 4.58 -1.87
N ARG A 82 -1.22 4.89 -1.19
CA ARG A 82 -2.22 3.88 -0.81
C ARG A 82 -2.86 3.19 -2.02
N GLY A 83 -3.20 3.95 -3.06
CA GLY A 83 -3.76 3.39 -4.30
C GLY A 83 -2.78 2.47 -5.02
N LEU A 84 -1.52 2.91 -5.15
CA LEU A 84 -0.43 2.11 -5.71
C LEU A 84 -0.23 0.81 -4.93
N PHE A 85 -0.22 0.88 -3.60
CA PHE A 85 -0.09 -0.27 -2.70
C PHE A 85 -1.20 -1.30 -2.92
N LEU A 86 -2.46 -0.87 -2.95
CA LEU A 86 -3.61 -1.74 -3.18
C LEU A 86 -3.56 -2.40 -4.57
N LEU A 87 -3.16 -1.66 -5.60
CA LEU A 87 -3.00 -2.22 -6.94
C LEU A 87 -1.85 -3.24 -7.01
N PHE A 88 -0.75 -3.03 -6.27
CA PHE A 88 0.32 -4.01 -6.16
C PHE A 88 -0.08 -5.27 -5.40
N ILE A 89 -0.91 -5.17 -4.37
CA ILE A 89 -1.51 -6.32 -3.68
C ILE A 89 -2.34 -7.13 -4.69
N LEU A 90 -3.22 -6.47 -5.44
CA LEU A 90 -4.04 -7.12 -6.47
C LEU A 90 -3.16 -7.80 -7.53
N PHE A 91 -2.16 -7.09 -8.06
CA PHE A 91 -1.20 -7.63 -9.00
C PHE A 91 -0.51 -8.89 -8.46
N SER A 92 -0.03 -8.85 -7.22
CA SER A 92 0.67 -9.96 -6.57
C SER A 92 -0.25 -11.17 -6.35
N ALA A 93 -1.50 -10.93 -5.96
CA ALA A 93 -2.52 -11.96 -5.84
C ALA A 93 -2.81 -12.63 -7.19
N LEU A 94 -2.97 -11.84 -8.25
CA LEU A 94 -3.16 -12.36 -9.61
C LEU A 94 -1.93 -13.11 -10.11
N ALA A 95 -0.72 -12.60 -9.89
CA ALA A 95 0.53 -13.26 -10.26
C ALA A 95 0.75 -14.58 -9.51
N ALA A 96 0.28 -14.69 -8.26
CA ALA A 96 0.28 -15.94 -7.51
C ALA A 96 -0.60 -17.01 -8.16
N ILE A 97 -1.70 -16.61 -8.80
CA ILE A 97 -2.63 -17.51 -9.49
C ILE A 97 -2.17 -17.83 -10.92
N THR A 98 -1.81 -16.81 -11.70
CA THR A 98 -1.48 -16.95 -13.14
C THR A 98 -0.08 -17.49 -13.40
N ARG A 99 0.84 -17.34 -12.44
CA ARG A 99 2.24 -17.79 -12.53
C ARG A 99 2.96 -17.25 -13.76
N PRO A 100 3.05 -15.91 -13.92
CA PRO A 100 3.71 -15.30 -15.05
C PRO A 100 5.21 -15.66 -15.06
N THR A 101 5.80 -15.74 -16.26
CA THR A 101 7.26 -15.73 -16.38
C THR A 101 7.79 -14.34 -15.99
N TRP A 102 9.09 -14.23 -15.69
CA TRP A 102 9.71 -12.95 -15.32
C TRP A 102 9.42 -11.82 -16.30
N PHE A 103 9.41 -12.11 -17.60
CA PHE A 103 9.08 -11.11 -18.63
C PHE A 103 7.65 -10.57 -18.48
N TYR A 104 6.65 -11.45 -18.39
CA TYR A 104 5.25 -11.04 -18.21
C TYR A 104 5.02 -10.35 -16.87
N ALA A 105 5.73 -10.78 -15.81
CA ALA A 105 5.68 -10.13 -14.52
C ALA A 105 6.19 -8.69 -14.58
N SER A 106 7.33 -8.45 -15.23
CA SER A 106 7.87 -7.09 -15.41
C SER A 106 6.89 -6.19 -16.17
N ILE A 107 6.24 -6.72 -17.21
CA ILE A 107 5.18 -6.00 -17.93
C ILE A 107 4.02 -5.67 -16.99
N GLY A 108 3.58 -6.63 -16.18
CA GLY A 108 2.49 -6.42 -15.23
C GLY A 108 2.82 -5.38 -14.15
N ILE A 109 4.07 -5.35 -13.67
CA ILE A 109 4.57 -4.30 -12.76
C ILE A 109 4.51 -2.94 -13.44
N ALA A 110 5.00 -2.82 -14.67
CA ALA A 110 4.97 -1.58 -15.43
C ALA A 110 3.52 -1.09 -15.66
N ILE A 111 2.61 -1.99 -16.06
CA ILE A 111 1.18 -1.69 -16.21
C ILE A 111 0.59 -1.21 -14.89
N THR A 112 0.93 -1.84 -13.77
CA THR A 112 0.43 -1.47 -12.44
C THR A 112 0.88 -0.08 -12.05
N LEU A 113 2.16 0.26 -12.24
CA LEU A 113 2.72 1.59 -11.97
C LEU A 113 2.06 2.67 -12.83
N ILE A 114 1.93 2.42 -14.14
CA ILE A 114 1.30 3.35 -15.08
C ILE A 114 -0.18 3.56 -14.73
N ALA A 115 -0.91 2.47 -14.46
CA ALA A 115 -2.32 2.53 -14.07
C ALA A 115 -2.50 3.32 -12.77
N ALA A 116 -1.70 3.04 -11.74
CA ALA A 116 -1.75 3.75 -10.46
C ALA A 116 -1.47 5.25 -10.62
N PHE A 117 -0.48 5.62 -11.45
CA PHE A 117 -0.18 7.01 -11.75
C PHE A 117 -1.38 7.72 -12.41
N PHE A 118 -1.92 7.17 -13.50
CA PHE A 118 -3.05 7.78 -14.21
C PHE A 118 -4.31 7.87 -13.33
N VAL A 119 -4.59 6.84 -12.56
CA VAL A 119 -5.70 6.84 -11.59
C VAL A 119 -5.56 7.96 -10.57
N ASN A 120 -4.34 8.16 -10.03
CA ASN A 120 -4.11 9.22 -9.06
C ASN A 120 -4.20 10.61 -9.70
N VAL A 121 -3.67 10.77 -10.91
CA VAL A 121 -3.80 12.02 -11.69
C VAL A 121 -5.27 12.35 -11.93
N ILE A 122 -6.08 11.40 -12.41
CA ILE A 122 -7.52 11.58 -12.63
C ILE A 122 -8.22 11.96 -11.31
N ARG A 123 -7.88 11.28 -10.21
CA ARG A 123 -8.42 11.59 -8.89
C ARG A 123 -8.13 13.05 -8.51
N ILE A 124 -6.90 13.53 -8.65
CA ILE A 124 -6.54 14.92 -8.33
C ILE A 124 -7.32 15.91 -9.22
N VAL A 125 -7.42 15.63 -10.53
CA VAL A 125 -8.18 16.46 -11.47
C VAL A 125 -9.65 16.56 -11.05
N LEU A 126 -10.28 15.43 -10.74
CA LEU A 126 -11.68 15.39 -10.31
C LEU A 126 -11.88 16.16 -8.99
N LEU A 127 -10.99 15.97 -8.02
CA LEU A 127 -11.03 16.71 -6.75
C LEU A 127 -10.88 18.22 -6.96
N ALA A 128 -9.96 18.65 -7.83
CA ALA A 128 -9.73 20.07 -8.12
C ALA A 128 -10.94 20.72 -8.81
N ILE A 129 -11.51 20.07 -9.83
CA ILE A 129 -12.71 20.57 -10.53
C ILE A 129 -13.89 20.66 -9.56
N ALA A 130 -14.09 19.62 -8.76
CA ALA A 130 -15.22 19.56 -7.85
C ALA A 130 -15.10 20.60 -6.71
N TYR A 131 -13.87 20.88 -6.23
CA TYR A 131 -13.61 21.97 -5.30
C TYR A 131 -13.90 23.35 -5.90
N VAL A 132 -13.51 23.60 -7.17
CA VAL A 132 -13.77 24.89 -7.83
C VAL A 132 -15.27 25.15 -8.02
N THR A 133 -16.04 24.09 -8.29
CA THR A 133 -17.51 24.14 -8.42
C THR A 133 -18.26 24.23 -7.09
N GLU A 134 -17.55 24.45 -5.98
CA GLU A 134 -18.13 24.64 -4.63
C GLU A 134 -18.90 23.43 -4.10
N ILE A 135 -18.63 22.25 -4.64
CA ILE A 135 -19.06 21.00 -4.05
C ILE A 135 -18.10 20.71 -2.89
N ASP A 136 -18.64 20.48 -1.69
CA ASP A 136 -17.83 20.06 -0.54
C ASP A 136 -17.39 18.61 -0.71
N VAL A 137 -16.34 18.44 -1.52
CA VAL A 137 -15.80 17.14 -1.92
C VAL A 137 -14.92 16.56 -0.81
N MET A 138 -14.48 17.39 0.13
CA MET A 138 -13.67 16.98 1.27
C MET A 138 -14.54 16.34 2.37
N ALA A 139 -15.85 16.60 2.37
CA ALA A 139 -16.79 15.84 3.17
C ALA A 139 -16.96 14.40 2.65
N SER A 140 -16.90 13.44 3.56
CA SER A 140 -17.40 12.08 3.28
C SER A 140 -18.90 12.18 2.96
N PRO A 141 -19.39 11.57 1.86
CA PRO A 141 -18.82 10.41 1.17
C PRO A 141 -18.09 10.70 -0.16
N TYR A 142 -18.06 11.96 -0.62
CA TYR A 142 -17.64 12.28 -1.99
C TYR A 142 -16.17 11.93 -2.26
N HIS A 143 -15.28 12.31 -1.35
CA HIS A 143 -13.85 11.98 -1.44
C HIS A 143 -13.60 10.48 -1.57
N ASP A 144 -14.28 9.67 -0.76
CA ASP A 144 -14.10 8.22 -0.72
C ASP A 144 -14.68 7.55 -1.96
N LEU A 145 -15.82 8.02 -2.46
CA LEU A 145 -16.43 7.53 -3.69
C LEU A 145 -15.56 7.81 -4.92
N ILE A 146 -14.98 9.02 -5.01
CA ILE A 146 -14.04 9.36 -6.08
C ILE A 146 -12.80 8.46 -5.98
N GLY A 147 -12.28 8.25 -4.76
CA GLY A 147 -11.16 7.34 -4.53
C GLY A 147 -11.46 5.91 -4.97
N LEU A 148 -12.64 5.38 -4.61
CA LEU A 148 -13.04 4.01 -4.94
C LEU A 148 -13.28 3.80 -6.44
N THR A 149 -13.97 4.75 -7.08
CA THR A 149 -14.21 4.70 -8.54
C THR A 149 -12.89 4.80 -9.31
N ALA A 150 -12.00 5.70 -8.90
CA ALA A 150 -10.67 5.82 -9.47
C ALA A 150 -9.87 4.52 -9.31
N LEU A 151 -9.86 3.92 -8.12
CA LEU A 151 -9.21 2.63 -7.88
C LEU A 151 -9.80 1.53 -8.77
N GLY A 152 -11.13 1.48 -8.92
CA GLY A 152 -11.83 0.56 -9.79
C GLY A 152 -11.38 0.64 -11.25
N MET A 153 -11.13 1.84 -11.76
CA MET A 153 -10.55 2.03 -13.10
C MET A 153 -9.14 1.43 -13.20
N GLY A 154 -8.32 1.56 -12.15
CA GLY A 154 -6.97 0.99 -12.08
C GLY A 154 -6.92 -0.53 -12.10
N ILE A 155 -7.99 -1.20 -11.64
CA ILE A 155 -8.10 -2.66 -11.63
C ILE A 155 -8.16 -3.22 -13.06
N ILE A 156 -8.85 -2.53 -13.96
CA ILE A 156 -9.14 -2.99 -15.33
C ILE A 156 -7.87 -3.42 -16.08
N PRO A 157 -6.82 -2.58 -16.24
CA PRO A 157 -5.63 -2.97 -16.98
C PRO A 157 -4.87 -4.14 -16.34
N ILE A 158 -4.89 -4.26 -15.01
CA ILE A 158 -4.23 -5.35 -14.27
C ILE A 158 -4.96 -6.67 -14.50
N VAL A 159 -6.29 -6.67 -14.48
CA VAL A 159 -7.11 -7.86 -14.78
C VAL A 159 -6.94 -8.27 -16.24
N LEU A 160 -6.97 -7.31 -17.17
CA LEU A 160 -6.73 -7.58 -18.60
C LEU A 160 -5.34 -8.17 -18.85
N TRP A 161 -4.31 -7.67 -18.16
CA TRP A 161 -2.99 -8.28 -18.17
C TRP A 161 -3.05 -9.73 -17.68
N ALA A 162 -3.65 -9.99 -16.52
CA ALA A 162 -3.73 -11.32 -15.93
C ALA A 162 -4.48 -12.33 -16.82
N MET A 163 -5.50 -11.88 -17.55
CA MET A 163 -6.22 -12.70 -18.53
C MET A 163 -5.37 -13.09 -19.74
N LYS A 164 -4.41 -12.25 -20.14
CA LYS A 164 -3.52 -12.45 -21.29
C LYS A 164 -2.24 -13.21 -20.94
N VAL A 165 -1.86 -13.32 -19.67
CA VAL A 165 -0.67 -14.07 -19.25
C VAL A 165 -0.80 -15.54 -19.68
N PRO A 166 0.21 -16.10 -20.37
CA PRO A 166 0.21 -17.53 -20.72
C PRO A 166 0.12 -18.39 -19.47
N LYS A 167 -0.90 -19.24 -19.40
CA LYS A 167 -1.10 -20.14 -18.26
C LYS A 167 0.02 -21.18 -18.23
N ALA A 168 0.63 -21.37 -17.06
CA ALA A 168 1.61 -22.43 -16.87
C ALA A 168 0.99 -23.80 -17.20
N LYS A 169 1.72 -24.63 -17.96
CA LYS A 169 1.28 -25.99 -18.29
C LYS A 169 1.05 -26.78 -16.98
N PRO A 170 -0.03 -27.57 -16.87
CA PRO A 170 -0.23 -28.41 -15.70
C PRO A 170 0.94 -29.38 -15.58
N VAL A 171 1.60 -29.39 -14.43
CA VAL A 171 2.60 -30.40 -14.11
C VAL A 171 1.87 -31.74 -14.06
N LYS A 172 2.38 -32.75 -14.76
CA LYS A 172 1.84 -34.11 -14.69
C LYS A 172 1.91 -34.56 -13.23
N VAL A 173 0.74 -34.69 -12.60
CA VAL A 173 0.61 -35.15 -11.21
C VAL A 173 1.01 -36.63 -11.20
N PHE A 174 2.17 -36.95 -10.63
CA PHE A 174 2.47 -38.34 -10.29
C PHE A 174 1.45 -38.76 -9.23
N LYS A 175 0.65 -39.81 -9.46
CA LYS A 175 -0.21 -40.33 -8.41
C LYS A 175 0.70 -40.95 -7.34
N ALA A 176 1.12 -40.14 -6.37
CA ALA A 176 1.71 -40.66 -5.16
C ALA A 176 0.62 -41.48 -4.46
N ASN A 177 0.86 -42.77 -4.25
CA ASN A 177 0.03 -43.58 -3.37
C ASN A 177 0.07 -42.93 -1.99
N PHE A 178 -0.96 -42.14 -1.71
CA PHE A 178 -1.09 -41.38 -0.47
C PHE A 178 -1.49 -42.37 0.61
N SER A 179 -0.52 -43.16 1.07
CA SER A 179 -0.63 -43.85 2.35
C SER A 179 -0.93 -42.78 3.39
N GLN A 180 -2.09 -42.95 4.00
CA GLN A 180 -2.80 -42.03 4.86
C GLN A 180 -2.02 -41.84 6.18
N ASN A 181 -0.90 -41.14 6.13
CA ASN A 181 -0.05 -40.90 7.29
C ASN A 181 -0.73 -39.88 8.23
N TRP A 182 -1.43 -40.42 9.23
CA TRP A 182 -2.05 -39.72 10.36
C TRP A 182 -1.11 -38.68 11.02
N GLN A 183 0.20 -38.95 11.00
CA GLN A 183 1.24 -38.04 11.48
C GLN A 183 1.22 -36.66 10.80
N ILE A 184 1.01 -36.58 9.47
CA ILE A 184 1.00 -35.30 8.75
C ILE A 184 -0.21 -34.45 9.14
N ARG A 185 -1.37 -35.10 9.38
CA ARG A 185 -2.58 -34.42 9.85
C ARG A 185 -2.40 -33.85 11.25
N PHE A 186 -1.75 -34.61 12.13
CA PHE A 186 -1.48 -34.19 13.50
C PHE A 186 -0.52 -33.00 13.56
N ILE A 187 0.58 -33.03 12.80
CA ILE A 187 1.52 -31.90 12.69
C ILE A 187 0.82 -30.64 12.15
N SER A 188 -0.04 -30.81 11.14
CA SER A 188 -0.80 -29.69 10.56
C SER A 188 -1.77 -29.07 11.58
N LEU A 189 -2.45 -29.89 12.37
CA LEU A 189 -3.33 -29.43 13.46
C LEU A 189 -2.56 -28.67 14.53
N ILE A 190 -1.42 -29.20 14.98
CA ILE A 190 -0.55 -28.51 15.96
C ILE A 190 -0.13 -27.13 15.42
N PHE A 191 0.27 -27.06 14.16
CA PHE A 191 0.70 -25.80 13.55
C PHE A 191 -0.43 -24.76 13.52
N VAL A 192 -1.66 -25.18 13.17
CA VAL A 192 -2.83 -24.30 13.18
C VAL A 192 -3.15 -23.83 14.60
N ILE A 193 -3.09 -24.72 15.60
CA ILE A 193 -3.30 -24.36 17.01
C ILE A 193 -2.27 -23.33 17.46
N PHE A 194 -0.98 -23.53 17.16
CA PHE A 194 0.07 -22.56 17.47
C PHE A 194 -0.18 -21.21 16.81
N ALA A 195 -0.56 -21.19 15.54
CA ALA A 195 -0.87 -19.95 14.85
C ALA A 195 -2.04 -19.20 15.51
N ILE A 196 -3.11 -19.91 15.88
CA ILE A 196 -4.26 -19.33 16.60
C ILE A 196 -3.81 -18.75 17.94
N VAL A 197 -3.01 -19.48 18.71
CA VAL A 197 -2.51 -19.02 20.03
C VAL A 197 -1.65 -17.78 19.88
N ILE A 198 -0.70 -17.76 18.93
CA ILE A 198 0.19 -16.61 18.70
C ILE A 198 -0.61 -15.36 18.31
N VAL A 199 -1.60 -15.49 17.43
CA VAL A 199 -2.41 -14.36 16.95
C VAL A 199 -3.35 -13.81 18.04
N ASN A 200 -3.80 -14.66 18.97
CA ASN A 200 -4.70 -14.26 20.06
C ASN A 200 -3.97 -13.92 21.37
N LEU A 201 -2.64 -14.06 21.42
CA LEU A 201 -1.89 -13.74 22.62
C LEU A 201 -1.91 -12.21 22.81
N PRO A 202 -2.31 -11.69 23.98
CA PRO A 202 -2.26 -10.27 24.25
C PRO A 202 -0.80 -9.79 24.15
N VAL A 203 -0.56 -8.86 23.23
CA VAL A 203 0.75 -8.23 23.04
C VAL A 203 0.91 -7.18 24.14
N TYR A 204 1.41 -7.60 25.31
CA TYR A 204 1.88 -6.65 26.31
C TYR A 204 3.29 -6.21 25.91
N PRO A 205 3.50 -4.92 25.58
CA PRO A 205 4.85 -4.42 25.37
C PRO A 205 5.61 -4.60 26.68
N ILE A 206 6.67 -5.41 26.66
CA ILE A 206 7.59 -5.52 27.79
C ILE A 206 8.39 -4.22 27.79
N ASP A 207 8.07 -3.34 28.73
CA ASP A 207 8.80 -2.10 28.92
C ASP A 207 10.23 -2.43 29.40
N VAL A 208 11.19 -2.33 28.49
CA VAL A 208 12.62 -2.51 28.77
C VAL A 208 13.25 -1.18 29.20
N ALA A 209 12.47 -0.08 29.28
CA ALA A 209 12.96 1.16 29.83
C ALA A 209 13.29 0.94 31.31
N ARG A 210 14.58 0.91 31.61
CA ARG A 210 15.03 1.00 33.00
C ARG A 210 14.51 2.34 33.53
N ILE A 211 13.96 2.34 34.73
CA ILE A 211 13.60 3.57 35.45
C ILE A 211 14.85 4.46 35.42
N ALA A 212 14.80 5.51 34.58
CA ALA A 212 15.86 6.48 34.52
C ALA A 212 15.86 7.18 35.88
N LYS A 213 16.89 6.92 36.70
CA LYS A 213 17.13 7.75 37.88
C LYS A 213 17.16 9.19 37.39
N SER A 214 16.33 10.05 37.99
CA SER A 214 16.30 11.47 37.67
C SER A 214 17.75 11.98 37.66
N PRO A 215 18.24 12.51 36.53
CA PRO A 215 19.60 13.02 36.48
C PRO A 215 19.72 14.10 37.55
N THR A 216 20.76 14.00 38.38
CA THR A 216 21.11 15.07 39.31
C THR A 216 21.52 16.27 38.48
N LEU A 217 20.59 17.21 38.30
CA LEU A 217 20.88 18.44 37.58
C LEU A 217 21.88 19.28 38.39
N PRO A 218 22.89 19.88 37.75
CA PRO A 218 23.80 20.79 38.43
C PRO A 218 23.01 22.03 38.88
N ALA A 219 23.33 22.55 40.07
CA ALA A 219 22.68 23.74 40.63
C ALA A 219 22.93 25.02 39.79
N PHE A 220 23.92 24.97 38.90
CA PHE A 220 24.35 26.07 38.05
C PHE A 220 24.63 25.58 36.63
N ILE A 221 24.21 26.36 35.64
CA ILE A 221 24.65 26.24 34.24
C ILE A 221 25.30 27.57 33.89
N GLY A 222 26.63 27.63 33.90
CA GLY A 222 27.37 28.90 33.79
C GLY A 222 27.08 29.80 34.99
N ASP A 223 26.67 31.04 34.73
CA ASP A 223 26.34 32.05 35.75
C ASP A 223 24.86 32.02 36.19
N PHE A 224 24.05 31.10 35.64
CA PHE A 224 22.63 31.02 35.92
C PHE A 224 22.33 29.93 36.97
N SER A 225 21.69 30.32 38.07
CA SER A 225 21.18 29.40 39.10
C SER A 225 19.88 28.74 38.66
N ALA A 226 19.73 27.44 38.91
CA ALA A 226 18.49 26.74 38.67
C ALA A 226 17.40 27.19 39.65
N GLU A 227 16.38 27.91 39.17
CA GLU A 227 15.15 28.18 39.94
C GLU A 227 14.14 27.04 39.74
N GLN A 228 13.57 26.53 40.84
CA GLN A 228 12.46 25.59 40.80
C GLN A 228 11.20 26.31 40.34
N GLY A 229 10.94 26.28 39.03
CA GLY A 229 9.66 26.68 38.47
C GLY A 229 8.56 25.75 38.98
N MET A 230 7.72 26.23 39.91
CA MET A 230 6.44 25.62 40.22
C MET A 230 5.55 25.73 38.98
N ILE A 231 5.45 24.65 38.21
CA ILE A 231 4.40 24.51 37.21
C ILE A 231 3.12 24.20 38.00
N MET A 232 2.32 25.23 38.28
CA MET A 232 0.94 25.03 38.72
C MET A 232 0.18 24.38 37.57
N VAL A 233 -0.16 23.11 37.76
CA VAL A 233 -1.07 22.34 36.89
C VAL A 233 -2.50 22.67 37.28
#